data_AF-A0A0X3BKN5-F1
#
_entry.id   AF-A0A0X3BKN5-F1
#
_cell.length_a   1.000
_cell.length_b   1.000
_cell.length_c   1.000
_cell.angle_alpha   90.00
_cell.angle_beta   90.00
_cell.angle_gamma   90.00
#
_symmetry.space_group_name_H-M   'P 1'
#
loop_
_entity.id
_entity.type
_entity.pdbx_description
1 polymer ?
#
loop_
_entity_poly.entity_id
_entity_poly.type
_entity_poly.pdbx_seq_one_letter_code
_entity_poly.pdbx_strand_id
1 'polypeptide(L)'
;MMPTPYPLEEELGMRYYASDTPGIGGRLRSKPDDFIVEEIPLPFSDTDDGPYLICRLSKTNWELQRAVKEIAKRLGISHRRIAWAGTKDKNAVTTQFISIYDLAPEAVGQVHLKDISLEVVGRSQHPLTLGGLVGNRFDITIRDCIPEDLAARVQAVTEVAAAGIPNYYGLQRFGVVRPVTHIVGEKILNGDYEAAAVTYIGRAYPLETEEAQGARTHFAETRDARAALAELPVQMTYERAMANHLVVNPGDYAGALRALPPKLLSLLVSAFQSYLFNCALSCRIDEGMSLTEPEVGDRLLFQDGREDIVTTRNMRAAQLQIRRGRCRIAIFIPGSGPVVPHGGWTRSCRN
;
A
#
# COMPACT_ATOMS: atom_id res chain seq x y z
N MET A 1 6.39 -15.92 17.75
CA MET A 1 6.01 -14.55 17.34
C MET A 1 5.65 -13.76 18.57
N MET A 2 5.97 -12.47 18.60
CA MET A 2 5.71 -11.58 19.73
C MET A 2 4.42 -10.78 19.47
N PRO A 3 3.48 -10.67 20.42
CA PRO A 3 2.34 -9.76 20.28
C PRO A 3 2.79 -8.30 20.13
N THR A 4 2.04 -7.49 19.40
CA THR A 4 2.35 -6.06 19.29
C THR A 4 2.16 -5.35 20.65
N PRO A 5 3.09 -4.47 21.07
CA PRO A 5 2.89 -3.63 22.24
C PRO A 5 2.09 -2.36 21.92
N TYR A 6 1.70 -2.13 20.65
CA TYR A 6 1.07 -0.89 20.20
C TYR A 6 -0.45 -1.07 20.00
N PRO A 7 -1.30 -0.38 20.79
CA PRO A 7 -2.76 -0.54 20.70
C PRO A 7 -3.33 -0.28 19.31
N LEU A 8 -2.78 0.69 18.58
CA LEU A 8 -3.24 0.99 17.22
C LEU A 8 -2.93 -0.15 16.24
N GLU A 9 -1.83 -0.87 16.42
CA GLU A 9 -1.50 -2.02 15.56
C GLU A 9 -2.46 -3.17 15.82
N GLU A 10 -2.80 -3.41 17.09
CA GLU A 10 -3.82 -4.36 17.53
C GLU A 10 -5.18 -4.03 16.91
N GLU A 11 -5.62 -2.77 17.00
CA GLU A 11 -6.88 -2.28 16.40
C GLU A 11 -6.93 -2.46 14.87
N LEU A 12 -5.77 -2.43 14.21
CA LEU A 12 -5.65 -2.61 12.75
C LEU A 12 -5.41 -4.08 12.33
N GLY A 13 -5.49 -5.02 13.29
CA GLY A 13 -5.33 -6.45 13.06
C GLY A 13 -3.87 -6.88 12.84
N MET A 14 -2.89 -6.02 13.12
CA MET A 14 -1.45 -6.32 13.02
C MET A 14 -0.92 -6.82 14.36
N ARG A 15 -1.43 -7.96 14.84
CA ARG A 15 -1.28 -8.38 16.24
C ARG A 15 0.09 -8.94 16.60
N TYR A 16 0.93 -9.24 15.60
CA TYR A 16 2.16 -10.01 15.80
C TYR A 16 3.38 -9.48 15.05
N TYR A 17 4.52 -9.49 15.72
CA TYR A 17 5.85 -9.40 15.15
C TYR A 17 6.46 -10.79 14.94
N ALA A 18 7.26 -10.94 13.88
CA ALA A 18 7.97 -12.17 13.60
C ALA A 18 9.02 -12.49 14.69
N SER A 19 9.75 -11.47 15.15
CA SER A 19 10.81 -11.56 16.13
C SER A 19 10.38 -10.99 17.48
N ASP A 20 10.90 -11.57 18.56
CA ASP A 20 10.82 -11.05 19.93
C ASP A 20 12.05 -10.21 20.33
N THR A 21 13.02 -10.08 19.42
CA THR A 21 14.21 -9.26 19.62
C THR A 21 13.81 -7.79 19.83
N PRO A 22 14.31 -7.10 20.87
CA PRO A 22 14.03 -5.69 21.08
C PRO A 22 14.36 -4.83 19.85
N GLY A 23 13.44 -3.96 19.46
CA GLY A 23 13.61 -3.07 18.32
C GLY A 23 14.84 -2.16 18.45
N ILE A 24 15.39 -1.74 17.30
CA ILE A 24 16.59 -0.89 17.25
C ILE A 24 16.29 0.61 17.42
N GLY A 25 15.01 0.99 17.49
CA GLY A 25 14.58 2.38 17.47
C GLY A 25 14.95 3.07 16.16
N GLY A 26 15.37 4.33 16.25
CA GLY A 26 15.84 5.11 15.11
C GLY A 26 14.74 5.79 14.30
N ARG A 27 15.18 6.45 13.23
CA ARG A 27 14.36 7.27 12.34
C ARG A 27 14.62 6.89 10.89
N LEU A 28 13.53 6.75 10.15
CA LEU A 28 13.54 6.55 8.70
C LEU A 28 13.44 7.90 7.98
N ARG A 29 13.99 7.96 6.76
CA ARG A 29 13.78 9.07 5.81
C ARG A 29 14.15 10.45 6.36
N SER A 30 15.23 10.53 7.15
CA SER A 30 15.75 11.82 7.64
C SER A 30 16.26 12.69 6.49
N LYS A 31 16.80 12.06 5.44
CA LYS A 31 17.06 12.67 4.12
C LYS A 31 16.67 11.71 2.99
N PRO A 32 16.49 12.18 1.74
CA PRO A 32 16.08 11.33 0.62
C PRO A 32 16.98 10.11 0.40
N ASP A 33 18.29 10.27 0.55
CA ASP A 33 19.28 9.20 0.34
C ASP A 33 19.24 8.10 1.41
N ASP A 34 18.47 8.29 2.49
CA ASP A 34 18.24 7.23 3.49
C ASP A 34 17.23 6.19 3.00
N PHE A 35 16.56 6.44 1.88
CA PHE A 35 15.54 5.56 1.32
C PHE A 35 15.76 5.44 -0.19
N ILE A 36 16.52 4.44 -0.58
CA ILE A 36 16.86 4.15 -1.96
C ILE A 36 15.97 3.02 -2.45
N VAL A 37 15.31 3.23 -3.58
CA VAL A 37 14.41 2.25 -4.20
C VAL A 37 14.83 2.04 -5.64
N GLU A 38 15.16 0.80 -5.99
CA GLU A 38 15.47 0.41 -7.35
C GLU A 38 14.44 -0.59 -7.87
N GLU A 39 13.80 -0.26 -8.99
CA GLU A 39 12.88 -1.16 -9.68
C GLU A 39 13.63 -2.34 -10.28
N ILE A 40 13.11 -3.55 -10.04
CA ILE A 40 13.55 -4.77 -10.72
C ILE A 40 12.54 -5.02 -11.85
N PRO A 41 12.89 -4.74 -13.11
CA PRO A 41 11.97 -4.86 -14.22
C PRO A 41 11.71 -6.32 -14.57
N LEU A 42 10.61 -6.59 -15.25
CA LEU A 42 10.52 -7.83 -16.04
C LEU A 42 11.56 -7.78 -17.17
N PRO A 43 12.05 -8.93 -17.65
CA PRO A 43 12.93 -8.96 -18.82
C PRO A 43 12.30 -8.18 -19.97
N PHE A 44 13.04 -7.22 -20.51
CA PHE A 44 12.62 -6.51 -21.72
C PHE A 44 12.71 -7.51 -22.88
N SER A 45 11.74 -7.47 -23.79
CA SER A 45 11.87 -8.21 -25.05
C SER A 45 12.97 -7.55 -25.87
N ASP A 46 14.14 -8.20 -25.98
CA ASP A 46 15.31 -7.74 -26.74
C ASP A 46 14.95 -7.57 -28.23
N THR A 47 14.41 -6.39 -28.56
CA THR A 47 14.06 -5.99 -29.91
C THR A 47 14.66 -4.61 -30.12
N ASP A 48 15.77 -4.56 -30.85
CA ASP A 48 16.51 -3.31 -31.12
C ASP A 48 15.73 -2.34 -32.04
N ASP A 49 14.57 -2.75 -32.56
CA ASP A 49 13.79 -2.02 -33.55
C ASP A 49 12.42 -1.51 -33.05
N GLY A 50 12.09 -1.72 -31.78
CA GLY A 50 10.76 -1.36 -31.29
C GLY A 50 10.50 0.14 -31.13
N PRO A 51 9.24 0.61 -31.32
CA PRO A 51 8.95 2.03 -31.31
C PRO A 51 9.09 2.67 -29.93
N TYR A 52 9.13 1.89 -28.84
CA TYR A 52 9.27 2.41 -27.48
C TYR A 52 10.73 2.40 -27.05
N LEU A 53 11.28 3.59 -26.78
CA LEU A 53 12.58 3.74 -26.15
C LEU A 53 12.45 3.45 -24.65
N ILE A 54 13.22 2.51 -24.13
CA ILE A 54 13.26 2.20 -22.70
C ILE A 54 14.40 2.99 -22.07
N CYS A 55 14.06 3.77 -21.06
CA CYS A 55 15.02 4.55 -20.30
C CYS A 55 14.95 4.21 -18.81
N ARG A 56 16.12 4.14 -18.17
CA ARG A 56 16.25 4.15 -16.71
C ARG A 56 16.18 5.60 -16.24
N LEU A 57 15.16 5.89 -15.44
CA LEU A 57 14.93 7.17 -14.79
C LEU A 57 15.36 7.09 -13.34
N SER A 58 16.39 7.86 -12.97
CA SER A 58 16.78 8.06 -11.57
C SER A 58 16.39 9.46 -11.12
N LYS A 59 15.72 9.57 -9.97
CA LYS A 59 15.22 10.83 -9.42
C LYS A 59 15.43 10.91 -7.90
N THR A 60 15.74 12.11 -7.40
CA THR A 60 15.89 12.36 -5.96
C THR A 60 14.90 13.42 -5.49
N ASN A 61 14.03 13.08 -4.54
CA ASN A 61 13.00 14.00 -4.01
C ASN A 61 11.96 14.52 -5.05
N TRP A 62 11.68 13.74 -6.09
CA TRP A 62 10.72 14.09 -7.14
C TRP A 62 9.48 13.20 -7.11
N GLU A 63 8.32 13.82 -7.30
CA GLU A 63 7.08 13.12 -7.61
C GLU A 63 7.08 12.75 -9.11
N LEU A 64 6.63 11.53 -9.44
CA LEU A 64 6.79 10.95 -10.77
C LEU A 64 5.99 11.71 -11.84
N GLN A 65 4.73 12.08 -11.58
CA GLN A 65 3.93 12.84 -12.55
C GLN A 65 4.58 14.17 -12.90
N ARG A 66 5.13 14.86 -11.90
CA ARG A 66 5.88 16.11 -12.10
C ARG A 66 7.15 15.87 -12.93
N ALA A 67 7.92 14.83 -12.63
CA ALA A 67 9.12 14.47 -13.38
C ALA A 67 8.78 14.16 -14.86
N VAL A 68 7.76 13.33 -15.10
CA VAL A 68 7.29 12.97 -16.45
C VAL A 68 6.88 14.20 -17.26
N LYS A 69 6.16 15.16 -16.66
CA LYS A 69 5.78 16.42 -17.32
C LYS A 69 7.00 17.27 -17.70
N GLU A 70 7.97 17.39 -16.81
CA GLU A 70 9.19 18.17 -17.06
C GLU A 70 10.13 17.54 -18.09
N ILE A 71 10.21 16.20 -18.10
CA ILE A 71 10.94 15.41 -19.11
C ILE A 71 10.26 15.59 -20.48
N ALA A 72 8.94 15.38 -20.56
CA ALA A 72 8.19 15.53 -21.81
C ALA A 72 8.32 16.94 -22.40
N LYS A 73 8.29 17.97 -21.54
CA LYS A 73 8.49 19.37 -21.95
C LYS A 73 9.86 19.60 -22.57
N ARG A 74 10.94 19.06 -21.98
CA ARG A 74 12.31 19.20 -22.52
C ARG A 74 12.51 18.45 -23.83
N LEU A 75 11.85 17.31 -23.97
CA LEU A 75 11.89 16.51 -25.19
C LEU A 75 10.95 17.02 -26.29
N GLY A 76 10.11 18.02 -26.03
CA GLY A 76 9.13 18.53 -27.00
C GLY A 76 8.01 17.53 -27.34
N ILE A 77 7.72 16.57 -26.45
CA ILE A 77 6.72 15.53 -26.68
C ILE A 77 5.53 15.64 -25.72
N SER A 78 4.43 14.96 -26.05
CA SER A 78 3.32 14.79 -25.13
C SER A 78 3.71 13.85 -23.97
N HIS A 79 3.40 14.24 -22.73
CA HIS A 79 3.59 13.39 -21.54
C HIS A 79 2.84 12.05 -21.63
N ARG A 80 1.78 11.97 -22.45
CA ARG A 80 1.04 10.72 -22.70
C ARG A 80 1.85 9.66 -23.45
N ARG A 81 2.97 10.03 -24.07
CA ARG A 81 3.90 9.11 -24.73
C ARG A 81 4.83 8.39 -23.74
N ILE A 82 4.81 8.81 -22.47
CA ILE A 82 5.67 8.26 -21.42
C ILE A 82 4.81 7.34 -20.54
N ALA A 83 5.21 6.07 -20.43
CA ALA A 83 4.57 5.07 -19.58
C ALA A 83 5.58 4.42 -18.63
N TRP A 84 5.10 3.86 -17.51
CA TRP A 84 5.93 3.29 -16.43
C TRP A 84 5.20 2.13 -15.74
N ALA A 85 5.95 1.28 -15.03
CA ALA A 85 5.39 0.09 -14.37
C ALA A 85 4.84 0.34 -12.96
N GLY A 86 5.35 1.35 -12.25
CA GLY A 86 4.82 1.74 -10.95
C GLY A 86 5.28 3.13 -10.50
N THR A 87 4.58 3.69 -9.53
CA THR A 87 5.00 4.91 -8.84
C THR A 87 5.94 4.56 -7.70
N LYS A 88 7.05 5.30 -7.56
CA LYS A 88 7.95 5.20 -6.41
C LYS A 88 7.80 6.41 -5.50
N ASP A 89 8.28 6.29 -4.27
CA ASP A 89 8.26 7.36 -3.27
C ASP A 89 8.81 8.69 -3.78
N LYS A 90 8.21 9.79 -3.32
CA LYS A 90 8.74 11.14 -3.55
C LYS A 90 9.97 11.40 -2.70
N ASN A 91 9.87 11.24 -1.37
CA ASN A 91 10.95 11.51 -0.43
C ASN A 91 11.91 10.29 -0.35
N ALA A 92 12.65 10.08 -1.44
CA ALA A 92 13.53 8.94 -1.69
C ALA A 92 14.48 9.24 -2.86
N VAL A 93 15.55 8.46 -2.98
CA VAL A 93 16.31 8.28 -4.23
C VAL A 93 15.70 7.08 -4.94
N THR A 94 15.18 7.25 -6.14
CA THR A 94 14.47 6.17 -6.83
C THR A 94 14.97 5.98 -8.24
N THR A 95 15.22 4.74 -8.61
CA THR A 95 15.54 4.31 -9.97
C THR A 95 14.42 3.42 -10.49
N GLN A 96 13.81 3.80 -11.61
CA GLN A 96 12.72 3.05 -12.25
C GLN A 96 12.83 3.11 -13.77
N PHE A 97 12.05 2.30 -14.47
CA PHE A 97 12.04 2.33 -15.93
C PHE A 97 10.83 3.10 -16.45
N ILE A 98 11.07 3.84 -17.53
CA ILE A 98 10.03 4.47 -18.34
C ILE A 98 10.17 4.03 -19.79
N SER A 99 9.05 3.94 -20.49
CA SER A 99 8.99 3.76 -21.93
C SER A 99 8.53 5.05 -22.57
N ILE A 100 9.19 5.46 -23.65
CA ILE A 100 8.85 6.67 -24.40
C ILE A 100 8.59 6.26 -25.84
N TYR A 101 7.35 6.43 -26.30
CA TYR A 101 6.97 6.11 -27.67
C TYR A 101 7.69 7.04 -28.66
N ASP A 102 8.26 6.49 -29.72
CA ASP A 102 8.78 7.15 -30.93
C ASP A 102 9.80 8.28 -30.65
N LEU A 103 10.76 8.02 -29.78
CA LEU A 103 11.84 8.95 -29.44
C LEU A 103 13.19 8.41 -29.91
N ALA A 104 13.99 9.27 -30.56
CA ALA A 104 15.38 8.95 -30.89
C ALA A 104 16.25 8.90 -29.62
N PRO A 105 17.13 7.91 -29.44
CA PRO A 105 17.97 7.78 -28.23
C PRO A 105 18.77 9.04 -27.88
N GLU A 106 19.25 9.77 -28.88
CA GLU A 106 20.08 10.96 -28.72
C GLU A 106 19.32 12.12 -28.07
N ALA A 107 17.98 12.16 -28.22
CA ALA A 107 17.15 13.19 -27.62
C ALA A 107 17.15 13.15 -26.09
N VAL A 108 17.46 11.99 -25.48
CA VAL A 108 17.59 11.84 -24.02
C VAL A 108 18.65 12.79 -23.46
N GLY A 109 19.72 13.08 -24.22
CA GLY A 109 20.76 14.02 -23.83
C GLY A 109 20.26 15.46 -23.62
N GLN A 110 19.08 15.83 -24.13
CA GLN A 110 18.48 17.15 -23.94
C GLN A 110 17.86 17.32 -22.54
N VAL A 111 17.68 16.23 -21.80
CA VAL A 111 17.05 16.25 -20.48
C VAL A 111 18.07 16.61 -19.42
N HIS A 112 18.25 17.92 -19.20
CA HIS A 112 19.01 18.44 -18.07
C HIS A 112 18.06 18.97 -17.00
N LEU A 113 17.92 18.18 -15.93
CA LEU A 113 17.11 18.46 -14.76
C LEU A 113 17.94 18.20 -13.51
N LYS A 114 17.94 19.14 -12.58
CA LYS A 114 18.55 18.91 -11.28
C LYS A 114 17.84 17.73 -10.61
N ASP A 115 18.63 16.82 -10.03
CA ASP A 115 18.16 15.66 -9.27
C ASP A 115 17.37 14.62 -10.11
N ILE A 116 17.48 14.68 -11.44
CA ILE A 116 16.92 13.70 -12.38
C ILE A 116 17.99 13.32 -13.39
N SER A 117 18.14 12.03 -13.66
CA SER A 117 18.94 11.51 -14.77
C SER A 117 18.13 10.49 -15.57
N LEU A 118 18.42 10.42 -16.86
CA LEU A 118 17.77 9.53 -17.80
C LEU A 118 18.84 8.83 -18.63
N GLU A 119 18.85 7.50 -18.61
CA GLU A 119 19.81 6.66 -19.32
C GLU A 119 19.05 5.72 -20.26
N VAL A 120 19.50 5.61 -21.52
CA VAL A 120 18.91 4.68 -22.49
C VAL A 120 19.34 3.26 -22.16
N VAL A 121 18.37 2.35 -22.09
CA VAL A 121 18.59 0.93 -21.76
C VAL A 121 18.40 0.05 -22.98
N GLY A 122 17.46 0.40 -23.86
CA GLY A 122 17.14 -0.38 -25.06
C GLY A 122 15.81 0.04 -25.67
N ARG A 123 15.20 -0.87 -26.44
CA ARG A 123 13.88 -0.66 -27.07
C ARG A 123 12.92 -1.81 -26.78
N SER A 124 11.64 -1.56 -27.02
CA SER A 124 10.55 -2.53 -26.82
C SER A 124 9.45 -2.33 -27.86
N GLN A 125 8.78 -3.42 -28.22
CA GLN A 125 7.57 -3.42 -29.04
C GLN A 125 6.36 -2.80 -28.34
N HIS A 126 6.36 -2.83 -27.00
CA HIS A 126 5.22 -2.43 -26.19
C HIS A 126 5.62 -1.43 -25.11
N PRO A 127 4.70 -0.54 -24.68
CA PRO A 127 4.94 0.34 -23.55
C PRO A 127 5.03 -0.48 -22.26
N LEU A 128 5.70 0.07 -21.26
CA LEU A 128 5.63 -0.46 -19.89
C LEU A 128 4.18 -0.34 -19.38
N THR A 129 3.73 -1.39 -18.70
CA THR A 129 2.37 -1.49 -18.14
C THR A 129 2.42 -1.42 -16.63
N LEU A 130 1.39 -0.82 -16.02
CA LEU A 130 1.27 -0.77 -14.57
C LEU A 130 1.25 -2.19 -13.99
N GLY A 131 2.08 -2.44 -12.99
CA GLY A 131 2.29 -3.77 -12.40
C GLY A 131 3.29 -4.65 -13.14
N GLY A 132 3.83 -4.20 -14.29
CA GLY A 132 4.82 -4.92 -15.10
C GLY A 132 6.25 -4.90 -14.54
N LEU A 133 6.43 -5.26 -13.27
CA LEU A 133 7.73 -5.35 -12.61
C LEU A 133 7.82 -6.61 -11.75
N VAL A 134 9.03 -7.11 -11.53
CA VAL A 134 9.27 -8.23 -10.61
C VAL A 134 9.15 -7.76 -9.16
N GLY A 135 9.66 -6.58 -8.86
CA GLY A 135 9.64 -6.02 -7.51
C GLY A 135 10.53 -4.80 -7.37
N ASN A 136 10.85 -4.45 -6.13
CA ASN A 136 11.74 -3.33 -5.82
C ASN A 136 12.83 -3.81 -4.87
N ARG A 137 14.06 -3.41 -5.15
CA ARG A 137 15.17 -3.51 -4.20
C ARG A 137 15.21 -2.25 -3.37
N PHE A 138 15.29 -2.42 -2.05
CA PHE A 138 15.37 -1.33 -1.10
C PHE A 138 16.76 -1.31 -0.47
N ASP A 139 17.36 -0.14 -0.40
CA ASP A 139 18.50 0.16 0.47
C ASP A 139 18.06 1.29 1.40
N ILE A 140 17.95 0.96 2.69
CA ILE A 140 17.33 1.81 3.70
C ILE A 140 18.33 2.04 4.82
N THR A 141 18.62 3.31 5.08
CA THR A 141 19.38 3.74 6.25
C THR A 141 18.44 4.13 7.38
N ILE A 142 18.57 3.45 8.53
CA ILE A 142 17.89 3.83 9.77
C ILE A 142 18.88 4.64 10.60
N ARG A 143 18.56 5.90 10.89
CA ARG A 143 19.42 6.82 11.66
C ARG A 143 19.02 6.84 13.12
N ASP A 144 19.90 7.35 14.00
CA ASP A 144 19.64 7.54 15.43
C ASP A 144 19.17 6.27 16.16
N CYS A 145 19.68 5.10 15.76
CA CYS A 145 19.37 3.83 16.42
C CYS A 145 19.89 3.82 17.86
N ILE A 146 19.21 3.04 18.71
CA ILE A 146 19.70 2.72 20.05
C ILE A 146 21.04 1.96 19.87
N PRO A 147 22.17 2.43 20.41
CA PRO A 147 23.49 1.89 20.07
C PRO A 147 23.80 0.55 20.74
N GLU A 148 23.23 0.28 21.91
CA GLU A 148 23.54 -0.88 22.75
C GLU A 148 23.22 -2.20 22.04
N ASP A 149 24.18 -3.10 21.88
CA ASP A 149 24.03 -4.37 21.16
C ASP A 149 23.40 -4.26 19.76
N LEU A 150 23.54 -3.10 19.09
CA LEU A 150 22.86 -2.84 17.82
C LEU A 150 23.17 -3.90 16.76
N ALA A 151 24.45 -4.26 16.58
CA ALA A 151 24.87 -5.25 15.59
C ALA A 151 24.23 -6.63 15.85
N ALA A 152 24.22 -7.07 17.11
CA ALA A 152 23.62 -8.34 17.51
C ALA A 152 22.09 -8.33 17.31
N ARG A 153 21.41 -7.24 17.68
CA ARG A 153 19.96 -7.09 17.48
C ARG A 153 19.59 -7.06 16.00
N VAL A 154 20.35 -6.35 15.17
CA VAL A 154 20.13 -6.33 13.71
C VAL A 154 20.33 -7.73 13.12
N GLN A 155 21.38 -8.44 13.52
CA GLN A 155 21.62 -9.80 13.06
C GLN A 155 20.45 -10.73 13.43
N ALA A 156 20.03 -10.74 14.69
CA ALA A 156 18.92 -11.58 15.15
C ALA A 156 17.60 -11.29 14.42
N VAL A 157 17.26 -10.00 14.23
CA VAL A 157 16.06 -9.62 13.47
C VAL A 157 16.17 -10.04 11.99
N THR A 158 17.36 -9.93 11.39
CA THR A 158 17.60 -10.29 9.98
C THR A 158 17.43 -11.79 9.76
N GLU A 159 17.94 -12.62 10.69
CA GLU A 159 17.79 -14.08 10.62
C GLU A 159 16.31 -14.49 10.66
N VAL A 160 15.52 -13.89 11.56
CA VAL A 160 14.07 -14.13 11.63
C VAL A 160 13.36 -13.64 10.36
N ALA A 161 13.68 -12.43 9.89
CA ALA A 161 13.06 -11.87 8.70
C ALA A 161 13.37 -12.66 7.43
N ALA A 162 14.56 -13.27 7.34
CA ALA A 162 14.97 -14.12 6.23
C ALA A 162 14.15 -15.42 6.15
N ALA A 163 13.68 -15.94 7.29
CA ALA A 163 12.74 -17.06 7.31
C ALA A 163 11.34 -16.62 6.83
N GLY A 164 10.92 -15.41 7.21
CA GLY A 164 9.70 -14.77 6.71
C GLY A 164 9.08 -13.84 7.75
N ILE A 165 8.28 -12.90 7.27
CA ILE A 165 7.54 -11.96 8.11
C ILE A 165 6.04 -12.01 7.78
N PRO A 166 5.15 -11.72 8.75
CA PRO A 166 3.76 -11.46 8.47
C PRO A 166 3.60 -10.31 7.47
N ASN A 167 3.00 -10.58 6.31
CA ASN A 167 2.83 -9.61 5.24
C ASN A 167 1.58 -8.73 5.45
N TYR A 168 1.51 -8.00 6.56
CA TYR A 168 0.38 -7.12 6.88
C TYR A 168 0.28 -5.92 5.93
N TYR A 169 -0.94 -5.41 5.77
CA TYR A 169 -1.15 -4.03 5.33
C TYR A 169 -0.84 -3.08 6.47
N GLY A 170 0.14 -2.19 6.28
CA GLY A 170 0.57 -1.22 7.31
C GLY A 170 -0.36 0.00 7.47
N LEU A 171 -0.06 0.85 8.46
CA LEU A 171 -0.87 2.03 8.84
C LEU A 171 -1.20 2.97 7.68
N GLN A 172 -0.29 3.13 6.71
CA GLN A 172 -0.50 3.98 5.54
C GLN A 172 -1.75 3.60 4.74
N ARG A 173 -2.13 2.31 4.73
CA ARG A 173 -3.34 1.81 4.07
C ARG A 173 -4.62 2.34 4.73
N PHE A 174 -4.56 2.56 6.04
CA PHE A 174 -5.68 2.97 6.88
C PHE A 174 -5.74 4.49 7.10
N GLY A 175 -4.62 5.17 6.87
CA GLY A 175 -4.39 6.58 7.12
C GLY A 175 -3.46 6.78 8.31
N VAL A 176 -2.35 7.49 8.12
CA VAL A 176 -1.32 7.66 9.17
C VAL A 176 -1.80 8.57 10.31
N VAL A 177 -2.36 9.73 9.96
CA VAL A 177 -2.87 10.70 10.96
C VAL A 177 -4.25 10.26 11.45
N ARG A 178 -5.07 9.70 10.55
CA ARG A 178 -6.43 9.24 10.82
C ARG A 178 -6.62 7.82 10.26
N PRO A 179 -6.36 6.77 11.05
CA PRO A 179 -6.60 5.38 10.66
C PRO A 179 -8.11 5.09 10.63
N VAL A 180 -8.82 5.66 9.66
CA VAL A 180 -10.30 5.70 9.61
C VAL A 180 -10.88 5.03 8.37
N THR A 181 -10.07 4.79 7.34
CA THR A 181 -10.59 4.37 6.02
C THR A 181 -11.31 3.02 6.06
N HIS A 182 -10.78 2.05 6.81
CA HIS A 182 -11.39 0.72 6.98
C HIS A 182 -12.70 0.78 7.77
N ILE A 183 -12.79 1.63 8.80
CA ILE A 183 -14.01 1.82 9.61
C ILE A 183 -15.14 2.38 8.74
N VAL A 184 -14.83 3.34 7.87
CA VAL A 184 -15.82 3.89 6.94
C VAL A 184 -16.19 2.86 5.87
N GLY A 185 -15.20 2.11 5.37
CA GLY A 185 -15.43 1.01 4.42
C GLY A 185 -16.37 -0.07 4.94
N GLU A 186 -16.20 -0.49 6.20
CA GLU A 186 -17.08 -1.42 6.90
C GLU A 186 -18.54 -0.92 6.90
N LYS A 187 -18.74 0.33 7.32
CA LYS A 187 -20.07 0.94 7.42
C LYS A 187 -20.75 1.06 6.05
N ILE A 188 -20.00 1.40 5.01
CA ILE A 188 -20.49 1.41 3.62
C ILE A 188 -20.97 0.02 3.22
N LEU A 189 -20.19 -1.04 3.49
CA LEU A 189 -20.56 -2.41 3.14
C LEU A 189 -21.77 -2.92 3.91
N ASN A 190 -21.95 -2.48 5.15
CA ASN A 190 -23.12 -2.79 5.97
C ASN A 190 -24.38 -1.99 5.55
N GLY A 191 -24.27 -1.07 4.59
CA GLY A 191 -25.36 -0.20 4.16
C GLY A 191 -25.69 0.93 5.14
N ASP A 192 -24.89 1.11 6.20
CA ASP A 192 -25.04 2.18 7.19
C ASP A 192 -24.32 3.45 6.71
N TYR A 193 -24.94 4.09 5.72
CA TYR A 193 -24.39 5.29 5.09
C TYR A 193 -24.33 6.49 6.03
N GLU A 194 -25.26 6.58 6.98
CA GLU A 194 -25.25 7.61 8.03
C GLU A 194 -23.99 7.46 8.87
N ALA A 195 -23.77 6.29 9.49
CA ALA A 195 -22.59 6.10 10.31
C ALA A 195 -21.31 6.24 9.49
N ALA A 196 -21.29 5.82 8.22
CA ALA A 196 -20.14 5.99 7.34
C ALA A 196 -19.79 7.48 7.13
N ALA A 197 -20.77 8.30 6.73
CA ALA A 197 -20.57 9.73 6.51
C ALA A 197 -20.17 10.45 7.79
N VAL A 198 -20.87 10.15 8.88
CA VAL A 198 -20.58 10.61 10.23
C VAL A 198 -19.16 10.29 10.66
N THR A 199 -18.72 9.05 10.46
CA THR A 199 -17.38 8.62 10.87
C THR A 199 -16.32 9.34 10.06
N TYR A 200 -16.53 9.48 8.75
CA TYR A 200 -15.57 10.14 7.88
C TYR A 200 -15.38 11.62 8.27
N ILE A 201 -16.49 12.34 8.48
CA ILE A 201 -16.48 13.76 8.84
C ILE A 201 -16.08 13.96 10.31
N GLY A 202 -16.71 13.24 11.25
CA GLY A 202 -16.72 13.58 12.67
C GLY A 202 -15.78 12.78 13.58
N ARG A 203 -15.13 11.70 13.12
CA ARG A 203 -14.21 10.96 13.99
C ARG A 203 -12.88 11.70 14.14
N ALA A 204 -12.61 12.23 15.33
CA ALA A 204 -11.35 12.90 15.68
C ALA A 204 -10.25 11.90 16.09
N TYR A 205 -8.99 12.26 15.83
CA TYR A 205 -7.81 11.52 16.26
C TYR A 205 -6.79 12.42 16.98
N PRO A 206 -5.99 11.88 17.92
CA PRO A 206 -5.05 12.68 18.74
C PRO A 206 -3.96 13.41 17.94
N LEU A 207 -3.61 12.92 16.75
CA LEU A 207 -2.58 13.52 15.89
C LEU A 207 -3.11 14.70 15.05
N GLU A 208 -4.40 15.03 15.14
CA GLU A 208 -4.99 16.18 14.46
C GLU A 208 -4.80 17.48 15.28
N THR A 209 -4.92 18.63 14.63
CA THR A 209 -4.95 19.94 15.31
C THR A 209 -6.18 20.06 16.21
N GLU A 210 -6.10 20.79 17.33
CA GLU A 210 -7.23 21.00 18.25
C GLU A 210 -8.47 21.56 17.56
N GLU A 211 -8.31 22.50 16.63
CA GLU A 211 -9.40 23.05 15.81
C GLU A 211 -10.17 21.95 15.05
N ALA A 212 -9.43 21.10 14.32
CA ALA A 212 -10.01 19.96 13.61
C ALA A 212 -10.68 18.97 14.58
N GLN A 213 -10.05 18.64 15.71
CA GLN A 213 -10.63 17.73 16.70
C GLN A 213 -11.96 18.27 17.26
N GLY A 214 -12.03 19.58 17.55
CA GLY A 214 -13.24 20.25 18.02
C GLY A 214 -14.36 20.20 16.99
N ALA A 215 -14.10 20.65 15.76
CA ALA A 215 -15.09 20.67 14.67
C ALA A 215 -15.64 19.26 14.35
N ARG A 216 -14.76 18.25 14.37
CA ARG A 216 -15.13 16.86 14.14
C ARG A 216 -16.02 16.32 15.25
N THR A 217 -15.60 16.49 16.50
CA THR A 217 -16.36 16.04 17.69
C THR A 217 -17.73 16.71 17.73
N HIS A 218 -17.78 18.02 17.48
CA HIS A 218 -19.03 18.75 17.43
C HIS A 218 -19.99 18.17 16.39
N PHE A 219 -19.54 17.93 15.15
CA PHE A 219 -20.36 17.27 14.14
C PHE A 219 -20.76 15.82 14.52
N ALA A 220 -19.86 15.09 15.18
CA ALA A 220 -20.11 13.73 15.62
C ALA A 220 -21.24 13.64 16.66
N GLU A 221 -21.41 14.68 17.48
CA GLU A 221 -22.44 14.77 18.53
C GLU A 221 -23.75 15.38 18.03
N THR A 222 -23.68 16.48 17.27
CA THR A 222 -24.86 17.29 16.92
C THR A 222 -25.47 16.96 15.57
N ARG A 223 -24.69 16.35 14.66
CA ARG A 223 -25.05 16.19 13.24
C ARG A 223 -25.33 17.51 12.52
N ASP A 224 -24.95 18.65 13.10
CA ASP A 224 -25.17 19.96 12.48
C ASP A 224 -24.17 20.17 11.34
N ALA A 225 -24.59 19.84 10.13
CA ALA A 225 -23.78 20.00 8.93
C ALA A 225 -23.45 21.47 8.61
N ARG A 226 -24.29 22.43 9.04
CA ARG A 226 -24.05 23.85 8.82
C ARG A 226 -22.97 24.36 9.75
N ALA A 227 -23.03 24.00 11.03
CA ALA A 227 -21.97 24.29 11.99
C ALA A 227 -20.65 23.64 11.57
N ALA A 228 -20.68 22.36 11.18
CA ALA A 228 -19.50 21.65 10.68
C ALA A 228 -18.87 22.36 9.46
N LEU A 229 -19.68 22.83 8.51
CA LEU A 229 -19.15 23.55 7.34
C LEU A 229 -18.48 24.90 7.71
N ALA A 230 -18.88 25.53 8.81
CA ALA A 230 -18.26 26.75 9.32
C ALA A 230 -16.96 26.46 10.09
N GLU A 231 -16.94 25.38 10.88
CA GLU A 231 -15.86 25.05 11.81
C GLU A 231 -14.75 24.19 11.19
N LEU A 232 -15.07 23.34 10.21
CA LEU A 232 -14.09 22.47 9.57
C LEU A 232 -13.04 23.29 8.81
N PRO A 233 -11.74 23.10 9.07
CA PRO A 233 -10.67 23.81 8.38
C PRO A 233 -10.77 23.75 6.85
N VAL A 234 -10.40 24.85 6.17
CA VAL A 234 -10.58 25.02 4.72
C VAL A 234 -9.87 23.95 3.88
N GLN A 235 -8.75 23.42 4.35
CA GLN A 235 -8.00 22.34 3.69
C GLN A 235 -8.73 20.98 3.71
N MET A 236 -9.76 20.80 4.54
CA MET A 236 -10.52 19.56 4.64
C MET A 236 -11.61 19.50 3.56
N THR A 237 -11.19 19.55 2.30
CA THR A 237 -12.08 19.74 1.15
C THR A 237 -13.12 18.64 1.01
N TYR A 238 -12.77 17.40 1.37
CA TYR A 238 -13.68 16.25 1.27
C TYR A 238 -14.77 16.31 2.34
N GLU A 239 -14.40 16.49 3.60
CA GLU A 239 -15.35 16.62 4.71
C GLU A 239 -16.28 17.81 4.52
N ARG A 240 -15.73 18.95 4.08
CA ARG A 240 -16.52 20.16 3.76
C ARG A 240 -17.48 19.93 2.60
N ALA A 241 -17.08 19.20 1.55
CA ALA A 241 -17.96 18.86 0.44
C ALA A 241 -19.13 17.97 0.91
N MET A 242 -18.86 16.98 1.77
CA MET A 242 -19.90 16.14 2.37
C MET A 242 -20.84 16.94 3.28
N ALA A 243 -20.30 17.79 4.15
CA ALA A 243 -21.09 18.66 5.01
C ALA A 243 -21.97 19.62 4.20
N ASN A 244 -21.43 20.24 3.14
CA ASN A 244 -22.20 21.08 2.24
C ASN A 244 -23.34 20.32 1.56
N HIS A 245 -23.12 19.06 1.14
CA HIS A 245 -24.21 18.23 0.59
C HIS A 245 -25.33 18.03 1.62
N LEU A 246 -24.99 17.76 2.87
CA LEU A 246 -25.96 17.55 3.96
C LEU A 246 -26.70 18.83 4.37
N VAL A 247 -26.08 20.01 4.19
CA VAL A 247 -26.78 21.30 4.38
C VAL A 247 -27.88 21.48 3.33
N VAL A 248 -27.60 21.11 2.08
CA VAL A 248 -28.56 21.25 0.97
C VAL A 248 -29.61 20.13 1.00
N ASN A 249 -29.20 18.91 1.37
CA ASN A 249 -30.02 17.71 1.38
C ASN A 249 -29.94 17.01 2.76
N PRO A 250 -30.66 17.53 3.79
CA PRO A 250 -30.64 16.95 5.12
C PRO A 250 -31.03 15.46 5.12
N GLY A 251 -30.20 14.63 5.75
CA GLY A 251 -30.41 13.17 5.84
C GLY A 251 -29.91 12.35 4.64
N ASP A 252 -29.48 12.96 3.54
CA ASP A 252 -28.93 12.23 2.38
C ASP A 252 -27.44 11.91 2.56
N TYR A 253 -27.14 11.01 3.48
CA TYR A 253 -25.76 10.58 3.77
C TYR A 253 -25.13 9.76 2.64
N ALA A 254 -25.94 9.01 1.89
CA ALA A 254 -25.47 8.31 0.70
C ALA A 254 -25.03 9.29 -0.39
N GLY A 255 -25.81 10.35 -0.62
CA GLY A 255 -25.41 11.45 -1.51
C GLY A 255 -24.18 12.20 -1.02
N ALA A 256 -24.06 12.43 0.30
CA ALA A 256 -22.88 13.05 0.88
C ALA A 256 -21.61 12.24 0.59
N LEU A 257 -21.65 10.91 0.77
CA LEU A 257 -20.53 10.03 0.40
C LEU A 257 -20.23 10.09 -1.11
N ARG A 258 -21.24 10.19 -1.98
CA ARG A 258 -21.04 10.34 -3.44
C ARG A 258 -20.42 11.67 -3.86
N ALA A 259 -20.33 12.66 -2.96
CA ALA A 259 -19.53 13.86 -3.20
C ALA A 259 -18.01 13.56 -3.24
N LEU A 260 -17.58 12.42 -2.69
CA LEU A 260 -16.19 11.98 -2.76
C LEU A 260 -15.83 11.43 -4.16
N PRO A 261 -14.57 11.58 -4.60
CA PRO A 261 -14.12 10.98 -5.85
C PRO A 261 -14.32 9.45 -5.85
N PRO A 262 -14.74 8.82 -6.98
CA PRO A 262 -14.97 7.37 -7.05
C PRO A 262 -13.78 6.51 -6.61
N LYS A 263 -12.55 6.95 -6.90
CA LYS A 263 -11.33 6.27 -6.45
C LYS A 263 -11.17 6.28 -4.93
N LEU A 264 -11.59 7.34 -4.26
CA LEU A 264 -11.56 7.43 -2.80
C LEU A 264 -12.61 6.50 -2.18
N LEU A 265 -13.82 6.45 -2.73
CA LEU A 265 -14.85 5.51 -2.30
C LEU A 265 -14.37 4.05 -2.41
N SER A 266 -13.76 3.70 -3.54
CA SER A 266 -13.15 2.37 -3.73
C SER A 266 -12.02 2.10 -2.72
N LEU A 267 -11.20 3.10 -2.40
CA LEU A 267 -10.16 2.98 -1.37
C LEU A 267 -10.75 2.63 0.00
N LEU A 268 -11.84 3.27 0.44
CA LEU A 268 -12.48 3.00 1.74
C LEU A 268 -12.90 1.53 1.86
N VAL A 269 -13.59 1.00 0.85
CA VAL A 269 -13.99 -0.41 0.82
C VAL A 269 -12.77 -1.34 0.80
N SER A 270 -11.77 -1.04 -0.03
CA SER A 270 -10.55 -1.85 -0.11
C SER A 270 -9.68 -1.82 1.16
N ALA A 271 -9.78 -0.74 1.94
CA ALA A 271 -9.13 -0.64 3.24
C ALA A 271 -9.79 -1.61 4.23
N PHE A 272 -11.12 -1.75 4.23
CA PHE A 272 -11.77 -2.76 5.07
C PHE A 272 -11.38 -4.19 4.67
N GLN A 273 -11.27 -4.48 3.38
CA GLN A 273 -10.74 -5.78 2.91
C GLN A 273 -9.30 -6.02 3.42
N SER A 274 -8.47 -4.96 3.44
CA SER A 274 -7.09 -5.01 3.97
C SER A 274 -7.07 -5.28 5.47
N TYR A 275 -8.01 -4.70 6.23
CA TYR A 275 -8.19 -4.98 7.65
C TYR A 275 -8.58 -6.44 7.89
N LEU A 276 -9.56 -6.97 7.16
CA LEU A 276 -9.94 -8.39 7.27
C LEU A 276 -8.78 -9.34 6.95
N PHE A 277 -7.95 -8.99 5.96
CA PHE A 277 -6.74 -9.74 5.66
C PHE A 277 -5.75 -9.74 6.84
N ASN A 278 -5.52 -8.58 7.47
CA ASN A 278 -4.67 -8.50 8.66
C ASN A 278 -5.21 -9.38 9.78
N CYS A 279 -6.52 -9.32 10.06
CA CYS A 279 -7.15 -10.18 11.06
C CYS A 279 -7.00 -11.66 10.74
N ALA A 280 -7.24 -12.08 9.49
CA ALA A 280 -7.08 -13.47 9.07
C ALA A 280 -5.64 -13.98 9.21
N LEU A 281 -4.65 -13.13 8.89
CA LEU A 281 -3.23 -13.44 9.08
C LEU A 281 -2.88 -13.58 10.56
N SER A 282 -3.38 -12.68 11.41
CA SER A 282 -3.21 -12.78 12.87
C SER A 282 -3.86 -14.05 13.42
N CYS A 283 -5.06 -14.41 12.98
CA CYS A 283 -5.72 -15.64 13.42
C CYS A 283 -4.95 -16.90 13.05
N ARG A 284 -4.31 -16.92 11.87
CA ARG A 284 -3.42 -18.03 11.49
C ARG A 284 -2.29 -18.20 12.52
N ILE A 285 -1.72 -17.08 12.98
CA ILE A 285 -0.65 -17.07 13.98
C ILE A 285 -1.19 -17.47 15.36
N ASP A 286 -2.39 -17.00 15.74
CA ASP A 286 -3.10 -17.40 16.97
C ASP A 286 -3.28 -18.93 17.06
N GLU A 287 -3.55 -19.58 15.92
CA GLU A 287 -3.71 -21.03 15.82
C GLU A 287 -2.38 -21.80 15.81
N GLY A 288 -1.23 -21.10 15.89
CA GLY A 288 0.10 -21.70 15.89
C GLY A 288 0.54 -22.24 14.52
N MET A 289 -0.17 -21.89 13.45
CA MET A 289 0.17 -22.33 12.11
C MET A 289 1.38 -21.58 11.56
N SER A 290 2.21 -22.29 10.80
CA SER A 290 3.37 -21.70 10.12
C SER A 290 2.95 -20.74 9.00
N LEU A 291 3.74 -19.68 8.80
CA LEU A 291 3.60 -18.80 7.63
C LEU A 291 4.28 -19.36 6.36
N THR A 292 5.19 -20.33 6.54
CA THR A 292 6.06 -20.83 5.47
C THR A 292 5.84 -22.30 5.18
N GLU A 293 5.13 -23.02 6.05
CA GLU A 293 4.76 -24.41 5.84
C GLU A 293 3.25 -24.53 5.59
N PRO A 294 2.84 -25.23 4.52
CA PRO A 294 1.45 -25.36 4.16
C PRO A 294 0.71 -26.37 5.04
N GLU A 295 -0.54 -26.06 5.34
CA GLU A 295 -1.51 -26.93 6.00
C GLU A 295 -2.60 -27.37 5.02
N VAL A 296 -3.30 -28.47 5.32
CA VAL A 296 -4.41 -28.94 4.47
C VAL A 296 -5.53 -27.89 4.45
N GLY A 297 -5.94 -27.49 3.25
CA GLY A 297 -6.90 -26.41 3.01
C GLY A 297 -6.25 -25.08 2.63
N ASP A 298 -4.93 -24.92 2.83
CA ASP A 298 -4.24 -23.71 2.41
C ASP A 298 -4.32 -23.50 0.90
N ARG A 299 -4.53 -22.24 0.51
CA ARG A 299 -4.44 -21.83 -0.89
C ARG A 299 -3.00 -21.52 -1.22
N LEU A 300 -2.53 -22.04 -2.34
CA LEU A 300 -1.23 -21.72 -2.91
C LEU A 300 -1.42 -20.80 -4.10
N LEU A 301 -0.59 -19.76 -4.18
CA LEU A 301 -0.49 -18.87 -5.34
C LEU A 301 0.89 -19.04 -5.99
N PHE A 302 0.91 -19.41 -7.26
CA PHE A 302 2.11 -19.55 -8.08
C PHE A 302 2.45 -18.22 -8.79
N GLN A 303 3.72 -18.08 -9.19
CA GLN A 303 4.20 -16.86 -9.85
C GLN A 303 3.52 -16.56 -11.20
N ASP A 304 3.01 -17.60 -11.87
CA ASP A 304 2.26 -17.50 -13.12
C ASP A 304 0.76 -17.17 -12.91
N GLY A 305 0.36 -16.91 -11.66
CA GLY A 305 -1.03 -16.63 -11.28
C GLY A 305 -1.88 -17.88 -11.11
N ARG A 306 -1.34 -19.09 -11.34
CA ARG A 306 -2.06 -20.33 -11.05
C ARG A 306 -2.28 -20.46 -9.55
N GLU A 307 -3.40 -21.02 -9.18
CA GLU A 307 -3.74 -21.34 -7.81
C GLU A 307 -3.92 -22.84 -7.60
N ASP A 308 -3.72 -23.30 -6.37
CA ASP A 308 -3.95 -24.69 -5.97
C ASP A 308 -4.40 -24.74 -4.50
N ILE A 309 -5.02 -25.84 -4.09
CA ILE A 309 -5.41 -26.07 -2.69
C ILE A 309 -4.60 -27.24 -2.14
N VAL A 310 -4.05 -27.07 -0.95
CA VAL A 310 -3.30 -28.11 -0.26
C VAL A 310 -4.27 -29.18 0.23
N THR A 311 -3.97 -30.42 -0.11
CA THR A 311 -4.69 -31.63 0.29
C THR A 311 -3.71 -32.63 0.88
N THR A 312 -4.20 -33.66 1.54
CA THR A 312 -3.35 -34.76 2.03
C THR A 312 -2.54 -35.43 0.91
N ARG A 313 -3.05 -35.42 -0.33
CA ARG A 313 -2.40 -36.03 -1.51
C ARG A 313 -1.25 -35.20 -2.06
N ASN A 314 -1.38 -33.88 -2.13
CA ASN A 314 -0.37 -32.98 -2.72
C ASN A 314 0.53 -32.30 -1.68
N MET A 315 0.34 -32.53 -0.37
CA MET A 315 1.10 -31.90 0.72
C MET A 315 2.63 -31.88 0.50
N ARG A 316 3.24 -33.05 0.20
CA ARG A 316 4.69 -33.13 -0.04
C ARG A 316 5.14 -32.30 -1.25
N ALA A 317 4.32 -32.26 -2.30
CA ALA A 317 4.59 -31.47 -3.48
C ALA A 317 4.47 -29.97 -3.15
N ALA A 318 3.43 -29.55 -2.43
CA ALA A 318 3.24 -28.17 -1.95
C ALA A 318 4.46 -27.69 -1.14
N GLN A 319 4.90 -28.46 -0.16
CA GLN A 319 6.10 -28.16 0.65
C GLN A 319 7.36 -28.00 -0.22
N LEU A 320 7.53 -28.81 -1.27
CA LEU A 320 8.67 -28.71 -2.16
C LEU A 320 8.60 -27.46 -3.06
N GLN A 321 7.41 -27.12 -3.57
CA GLN A 321 7.22 -25.93 -4.42
C GLN A 321 7.43 -24.63 -3.63
N ILE A 322 6.95 -24.57 -2.37
CA ILE A 322 7.18 -23.42 -1.48
C ILE A 322 8.68 -23.28 -1.18
N ARG A 323 9.36 -24.36 -0.79
CA ARG A 323 10.82 -24.34 -0.52
C ARG A 323 11.66 -23.94 -1.74
N ARG A 324 11.19 -24.26 -2.95
CA ARG A 324 11.81 -23.82 -4.22
C ARG A 324 11.43 -22.40 -4.62
N GLY A 325 10.64 -21.70 -3.82
CA GLY A 325 10.22 -20.33 -4.08
C GLY A 325 9.17 -20.18 -5.19
N ARG A 326 8.57 -21.27 -5.69
CA ARG A 326 7.69 -21.26 -6.88
C ARG A 326 6.23 -20.88 -6.58
N CYS A 327 5.80 -21.07 -5.34
CA CYS A 327 4.50 -20.60 -4.85
C CYS A 327 4.60 -20.12 -3.40
N ARG A 328 3.53 -19.47 -2.92
CA ARG A 328 3.36 -19.03 -1.53
C ARG A 328 1.98 -19.40 -1.01
N ILE A 329 1.85 -19.51 0.30
CA ILE A 329 0.56 -19.60 0.96
C ILE A 329 -0.14 -18.24 0.80
N ALA A 330 -1.39 -18.27 0.37
CA ALA A 330 -2.19 -17.08 0.11
C ALA A 330 -3.41 -17.07 1.02
N ILE A 331 -3.66 -15.92 1.66
CA ILE A 331 -4.89 -15.66 2.39
C ILE A 331 -5.85 -14.94 1.44
N PHE A 332 -7.10 -15.39 1.45
CA PHE A 332 -8.14 -14.81 0.61
C PHE A 332 -8.51 -13.39 1.07
N ILE A 333 -8.64 -12.48 0.11
CA ILE A 333 -9.17 -11.13 0.35
C ILE A 333 -10.64 -11.13 -0.09
N PRO A 334 -11.60 -10.87 0.82
CA PRO A 334 -13.03 -10.86 0.51
C PRO A 334 -13.38 -9.88 -0.61
N GLY A 335 -14.28 -10.28 -1.51
CA GLY A 335 -14.74 -9.45 -2.62
C GLY A 335 -16.18 -9.80 -3.02
N SER A 336 -16.64 -9.29 -4.16
CA SER A 336 -18.00 -9.55 -4.66
C SER A 336 -18.19 -10.92 -5.30
N GLY A 337 -17.11 -11.68 -5.49
CA GLY A 337 -17.16 -13.03 -6.05
C GLY A 337 -17.55 -14.08 -5.00
N PRO A 338 -18.09 -15.24 -5.43
CA PRO A 338 -18.40 -16.33 -4.52
C PRO A 338 -17.11 -16.88 -3.89
N VAL A 339 -17.20 -17.24 -2.61
CA VAL A 339 -16.11 -17.86 -1.86
C VAL A 339 -16.48 -19.31 -1.60
N VAL A 340 -15.60 -20.23 -1.98
CA VAL A 340 -15.71 -21.63 -1.55
C VAL A 340 -14.78 -21.80 -0.35
N PRO A 341 -15.30 -22.04 0.86
CA PRO A 341 -14.46 -22.31 2.02
C PRO A 341 -13.67 -23.60 1.78
N HIS A 342 -12.36 -23.54 1.99
CA HIS A 342 -11.48 -24.69 1.94
C HIS A 342 -10.80 -24.84 3.30
N GLY A 343 -10.94 -26.00 3.94
CA GLY A 343 -10.36 -26.27 5.25
C GLY A 343 -11.30 -26.04 6.45
N GLY A 344 -10.97 -26.67 7.57
CA GLY A 344 -11.76 -26.66 8.82
C GLY A 344 -11.31 -25.57 9.80
N TRP A 345 -11.34 -24.30 9.37
CA TRP A 345 -11.21 -23.16 10.29
C TRP A 345 -12.44 -23.17 11.23
N THR A 346 -12.33 -23.90 12.34
CA THR A 346 -13.45 -24.27 13.23
C THR A 346 -13.44 -23.49 14.54
N ARG A 347 -12.52 -22.54 14.71
CA ARG A 347 -12.47 -21.68 15.89
C ARG A 347 -12.71 -20.24 15.48
N SER A 348 -13.69 -19.62 16.11
CA SER A 348 -13.94 -18.19 15.94
C SER A 348 -12.68 -17.44 16.37
N CYS A 349 -12.08 -16.70 15.41
CA CYS A 349 -11.23 -15.58 15.75
C CYS A 349 -11.98 -14.74 16.78
N ARG A 350 -11.43 -14.59 17.98
CA ARG A 350 -12.03 -13.70 18.97
C ARG A 350 -11.83 -12.27 18.44
N ASN A 351 -12.95 -11.56 18.33
CA ASN A 351 -12.99 -10.13 18.03
C ASN A 351 -12.23 -9.36 19.09
#